data_AF-A0A917RXB9-F1
#
_entry.id   AF-A0A917RXB9-F1
#
_cell.length_a   1.000
_cell.length_b   1.000
_cell.length_c   1.000
_cell.angle_alpha   90.00
_cell.angle_beta   90.00
_cell.angle_gamma   90.00
#
_symmetry.space_group_name_H-M   'P 1'
#
loop_
_entity.id
_entity.type
_entity.pdbx_description
1 polymer ?
#
loop_
_entity_poly.entity_id
_entity_poly.type
_entity_poly.pdbx_seq_one_letter_code
_entity_poly.pdbx_strand_id
1 'polypeptide(L)' 'MSEGETPEVPRRAHRRAGDPARLDRVFGEVLPSTTRDERDDGSESGTDGDDWLRSQVPPHHGGAG' A
#
# COMPACT_ATOMS: atom_id res chain seq x y z
N MET A 1 21.30 -27.28 38.20
CA MET A 1 20.32 -26.55 37.36
C MET A 1 20.74 -25.10 37.43
N SER A 2 21.53 -24.61 36.47
CA SER A 2 21.96 -23.20 36.44
C SER A 2 21.23 -22.54 35.29
N GLU A 3 20.44 -21.52 35.63
CA GLU A 3 19.69 -20.70 34.69
C GLU A 3 20.68 -19.98 33.77
N GLY A 4 20.52 -20.17 32.47
CA GLY A 4 21.35 -19.54 31.46
C GLY A 4 21.10 -18.03 31.46
N GLU A 5 22.16 -17.29 31.78
CA GLU A 5 22.31 -15.85 31.60
C GLU A 5 21.67 -15.41 30.27
N THR A 6 20.56 -14.66 30.34
CA THR A 6 20.03 -13.98 29.17
C THR A 6 21.09 -12.99 28.70
N PRO A 7 21.63 -13.09 27.46
CA PRO A 7 22.65 -12.16 27.02
C PRO A 7 22.07 -10.75 27.05
N GLU A 8 22.68 -9.86 27.85
CA GLU A 8 22.41 -8.43 27.87
C GLU A 8 22.55 -7.94 26.42
N VAL A 9 21.40 -7.75 25.74
CA VAL A 9 21.40 -7.18 24.39
C VAL A 9 22.12 -5.85 24.52
N PRO A 10 23.30 -5.65 23.90
CA PRO A 10 24.03 -4.41 24.06
C PRO A 10 23.07 -3.32 23.61
N ARG A 11 22.71 -2.43 24.55
CA ARG A 11 21.79 -1.30 24.39
C ARG A 11 22.07 -0.75 23.02
N ARG A 12 21.22 -1.10 22.04
CA ARG A 12 21.52 -0.86 20.63
C ARG A 12 21.85 0.61 20.58
N ALA A 13 23.12 0.94 20.31
CA ALA A 13 23.56 2.31 20.14
C ALA A 13 22.45 2.97 19.35
N HIS A 14 21.77 3.94 19.96
CA HIS A 14 20.53 4.50 19.44
C HIS A 14 20.89 4.99 18.05
N ARG A 15 20.65 4.14 17.04
CA ARG A 15 21.22 4.32 15.71
C ARG A 15 20.61 5.63 15.30
N ARG A 16 21.43 6.67 15.11
CA ARG A 16 20.97 7.97 14.62
C ARG A 16 19.99 7.64 13.51
N ALA A 17 18.71 7.85 13.75
CA ALA A 17 17.70 7.58 12.75
C ALA A 17 18.15 8.40 11.54
N GLY A 18 18.45 7.72 10.44
CA GLY A 18 18.94 8.39 9.24
C GLY A 18 17.92 9.43 8.78
N ASP A 19 18.36 10.35 7.92
CA ASP A 19 17.46 11.31 7.31
C ASP A 19 16.29 10.57 6.60
N PRO A 20 15.04 10.75 7.05
CA PRO A 20 13.89 10.05 6.47
C PRO A 20 13.75 10.34 4.97
N ALA A 21 14.04 11.56 4.52
CA ALA A 21 13.96 11.90 3.09
C ALA A 21 14.96 11.09 2.24
N ARG A 22 16.13 10.75 2.80
CA ARG A 22 17.11 9.86 2.14
C ARG A 22 16.62 8.42 2.10
N LEU A 23 15.93 7.95 3.15
CA LEU A 23 15.37 6.61 3.17
C LEU A 23 14.24 6.49 2.15
N ASP A 24 13.33 7.45 2.10
CA ASP A 24 12.21 7.46 1.14
C ASP A 24 12.71 7.56 -0.31
N ARG A 25 13.79 8.30 -0.57
CA ARG A 25 14.40 8.37 -1.91
C ARG A 25 14.94 7.01 -2.40
N VAL A 26 15.41 6.16 -1.49
CA VAL A 26 16.02 4.86 -1.83
C VAL A 26 15.00 3.73 -1.78
N PHE A 27 14.16 3.72 -0.75
CA PHE A 27 13.25 2.62 -0.44
C PHE A 27 11.79 2.93 -0.77
N GLY A 28 11.46 4.18 -1.08
CA GLY A 28 10.09 4.65 -1.21
C GLY A 28 9.41 4.87 0.14
N GLU A 29 8.20 5.42 0.07
CA GLU A 29 7.30 5.51 1.21
C GLU A 29 6.77 4.13 1.62
N VAL A 30 6.49 3.95 2.91
CA VAL A 30 5.84 2.73 3.39
C VAL A 30 4.41 2.70 2.86
N LEU A 31 4.04 1.60 2.18
CA LEU A 31 2.68 1.40 1.72
C LEU A 31 1.68 1.52 2.89
N PRO A 32 0.48 2.08 2.68
CA PRO A 32 -0.55 2.12 3.70
C PRO A 32 -0.83 0.72 4.26
N SER A 33 -1.16 0.64 5.55
CA SER A 33 -1.55 -0.61 6.19
C SER A 33 -2.87 -1.17 5.64
N THR A 34 -3.64 -0.34 4.94
CA THR A 34 -4.89 -0.69 4.29
C THR A 34 -4.70 -0.76 2.78
N THR A 35 -5.40 -1.70 2.16
CA THR A 35 -5.45 -1.84 0.71
C THR A 35 -6.27 -0.71 0.08
N ARG A 36 -6.24 -0.59 -1.26
CA ARG A 36 -7.06 0.39 -1.96
C ARG A 36 -8.55 0.16 -1.70
N ASP A 37 -8.99 -1.08 -1.68
CA ASP A 37 -10.41 -1.45 -1.50
C ASP A 37 -10.95 -1.09 -0.11
N GLU A 38 -10.08 -0.97 0.89
CA GLU A 38 -10.46 -0.59 2.27
C GLU A 38 -10.42 0.93 2.49
N ARG A 39 -9.85 1.69 1.56
CA ARG A 39 -9.80 3.15 1.64
C ARG A 39 -11.01 3.72 0.93
N ASP A 40 -11.79 4.51 1.66
CA ASP A 40 -12.84 5.34 1.06
C ASP A 40 -12.17 6.51 0.34
N ASP A 41 -11.88 6.35 -0.96
CA ASP A 41 -11.34 7.38 -1.83
C ASP A 41 -12.48 8.29 -2.29
N GLY A 42 -12.99 9.09 -1.35
CA GLY A 42 -14.10 10.05 -1.49
C GLY A 42 -14.55 10.33 -2.93
N SER A 43 -15.46 9.51 -3.43
CA SER A 43 -16.39 9.76 -4.53
C SER A 43 -15.90 10.69 -5.66
N GLU A 44 -14.85 10.30 -6.39
CA GLU A 44 -14.57 10.88 -7.73
C GLU A 44 -15.06 9.95 -8.85
N SER A 45 -15.89 8.96 -8.53
CA SER A 45 -16.50 8.03 -9.49
C SER A 45 -17.95 8.40 -9.76
N GLY A 46 -18.22 9.64 -10.15
CA GLY A 46 -19.59 10.16 -10.27
C GLY A 46 -20.16 10.22 -11.68
N THR A 47 -19.33 10.25 -12.74
CA THR A 47 -19.83 10.50 -14.11
C THR A 47 -19.01 9.79 -15.20
N ASP A 48 -17.68 9.72 -15.08
CA ASP A 48 -16.83 9.18 -16.16
C ASP A 48 -16.76 7.63 -16.21
N GLY A 49 -17.06 6.95 -15.10
CA GLY A 49 -16.90 5.49 -14.99
C GLY A 49 -17.89 4.70 -15.86
N ASP A 50 -19.10 5.22 -15.96
CA ASP A 50 -20.22 4.59 -16.68
C ASP A 50 -20.00 4.60 -18.20
N ASP A 51 -19.55 5.74 -18.72
CA ASP A 51 -19.25 5.90 -20.15
C ASP A 51 -17.97 5.15 -20.54
N TRP A 52 -16.97 5.12 -19.66
CA TRP A 52 -15.81 4.27 -19.84
C TRP A 52 -16.22 2.79 -19.91
N LEU A 53 -17.06 2.30 -19.00
CA LEU A 53 -17.51 0.91 -18.99
C LEU A 53 -18.28 0.52 -20.27
N ARG A 54 -19.15 1.41 -20.75
CA ARG A 54 -19.88 1.21 -22.03
C ARG A 54 -18.93 1.15 -23.23
N SER A 55 -17.81 1.89 -23.20
CA SER A 55 -16.79 1.85 -24.25
C SER A 55 -15.98 0.53 -24.27
N GLN A 56 -15.96 -0.21 -23.17
CA GLN A 56 -15.20 -1.45 -23.04
C GLN A 56 -15.97 -2.71 -23.49
N VAL A 57 -17.22 -2.57 -23.97
CA VAL A 57 -18.03 -3.71 -24.42
C VAL A 57 -17.47 -4.29 -25.73
N PRO A 58 -17.02 -5.56 -25.75
CA PRO A 58 -16.52 -6.17 -26.98
C PRO A 58 -17.61 -6.32 -28.05
N PRO A 59 -17.27 -6.23 -29.36
CA PRO A 59 -18.24 -6.18 -30.46
C PRO A 59 -19.06 -7.45 -30.64
N HIS A 60 -18.66 -8.56 -30.00
CA HIS A 60 -19.37 -9.84 -30.03
C HIS A 60 -20.42 -9.99 -28.92
N HIS A 61 -20.62 -9.00 -28.04
CA HIS A 61 -21.72 -8.97 -27.05
C HIS A 61 -23.07 -8.56 -27.68
N GLY A 62 -23.27 -8.89 -28.96
CA GLY A 62 -24.54 -8.74 -29.67
C GLY A 62 -25.50 -9.86 -29.32
N GLY A 63 -26.13 -9.76 -28.16
CA GLY A 63 -27.36 -10.48 -27.82
C GLY A 63 -28.57 -9.55 -27.90
N ALA A 64 -28.64 -8.71 -28.93
CA ALA A 64 -29.90 -8.06 -29.31
C ALA A 64 -30.63 -9.00 -30.27
N GLY A 65 -31.46 -9.86 -29.68
CA GLY A 65 -32.56 -10.58 -30.31
C GLY A 65 -33.79 -10.39 -29.44
#